data_AF-A0A849MKQ4-F1
#
_entry.id   AF-A0A849MKQ4-F1
#
_cell.length_a   1.000
_cell.length_b   1.000
_cell.length_c   1.000
_cell.angle_alpha   90.00
_cell.angle_beta   90.00
_cell.angle_gamma   90.00
#
_symmetry.space_group_name_H-M   'P 1'
#
loop_
_entity.id
_entity.type
_entity.pdbx_description
1 polymer ?
#
loop_
_entity_poly.entity_id
_entity_poly.type
_entity_poly.pdbx_seq_one_letter_code
_entity_poly.pdbx_strand_id
1 'polypeptide(L)'
;MIISFGDTVKILNSSQTDEAGLSGKTGEVLGETSPSSTGVTYFGDAKDDYVINVAFEEPNAEYWFTPDLLELLNEDSKTDTATKKSQSVSEKNWWQFWKQ
;
A
#
# COMPACT_ATOMS: atom_id res chain seq x y z
N MET A 1 1.37 14.49 4.22
CA MET A 1 1.60 13.92 2.88
C MET A 1 0.25 13.39 2.42
N ILE A 2 -0.21 13.70 1.22
CA ILE A 2 -1.58 13.39 0.76
C ILE A 2 -1.48 12.17 -0.16
N ILE A 3 -2.15 11.08 0.20
CA ILE A 3 -2.27 9.89 -0.66
C ILE A 3 -3.52 10.11 -1.51
N SER A 4 -3.40 9.99 -2.84
CA SER A 4 -4.48 10.26 -3.78
C SER A 4 -4.81 9.03 -4.62
N PHE A 5 -5.96 9.08 -5.29
CA PHE A 5 -6.36 8.08 -6.27
C PHE A 5 -5.29 7.87 -7.35
N GLY A 6 -4.95 6.61 -7.62
CA GLY A 6 -3.93 6.21 -8.60
C GLY A 6 -2.49 6.23 -8.07
N ASP A 7 -2.26 6.64 -6.81
CA ASP A 7 -0.94 6.51 -6.21
C ASP A 7 -0.61 5.04 -5.92
N THR A 8 0.66 4.68 -6.16
CA THR A 8 1.19 3.39 -5.72
C THR A 8 1.63 3.51 -4.27
N VAL A 9 1.13 2.63 -3.42
CA VAL A 9 1.46 2.59 -1.99
C VAL A 9 2.00 1.23 -1.60
N LYS A 10 2.87 1.22 -0.60
CA LYS A 10 3.39 0.02 0.05
C LYS A 10 2.74 -0.13 1.41
N ILE A 11 2.35 -1.35 1.73
CA ILE A 11 1.75 -1.67 3.03
C ILE A 11 2.85 -1.85 4.07
N LEU A 12 2.75 -1.09 5.16
CA LEU A 12 3.65 -1.17 6.29
C LEU A 12 3.36 -2.40 7.15
N ASN A 13 4.41 -2.85 7.85
CA ASN A 13 4.31 -4.01 8.71
C ASN A 13 3.62 -3.66 10.03
N SER A 14 2.50 -4.31 10.29
CA SER A 14 1.77 -4.28 11.55
C SER A 14 1.32 -5.70 11.88
N SER A 15 1.06 -6.00 13.15
CA SER A 15 0.52 -7.31 13.54
C SER A 15 -0.68 -7.71 12.69
N GLN A 16 -1.59 -6.77 12.41
CA GLN A 16 -2.78 -7.00 11.60
C GLN A 16 -2.48 -7.29 10.12
N THR A 17 -1.52 -6.59 9.51
CA THR A 17 -1.16 -6.74 8.10
C THR A 17 -0.24 -7.95 7.87
N ASP A 18 0.53 -8.34 8.88
CA ASP A 18 1.40 -9.52 8.86
C ASP A 18 0.56 -10.81 8.98
N GLU A 19 -0.41 -10.84 9.90
CA GLU A 19 -1.36 -11.95 10.01
C GLU A 19 -2.20 -12.13 8.75
N ALA A 20 -2.48 -11.05 8.02
CA ALA A 20 -3.18 -11.09 6.74
C ALA A 20 -2.26 -11.42 5.53
N GLY A 21 -0.93 -11.46 5.72
CA GLY A 21 0.04 -11.66 4.64
C GLY A 21 0.08 -10.51 3.62
N LEU A 22 -0.29 -9.29 4.04
CA LEU A 22 -0.32 -8.07 3.24
C LEU A 22 0.90 -7.16 3.49
N SER A 23 1.59 -7.34 4.62
CA SER A 23 2.81 -6.61 4.95
C SER A 23 3.86 -6.64 3.84
N GLY A 24 4.36 -5.47 3.45
CA GLY A 24 5.41 -5.33 2.45
C GLY A 24 4.95 -5.49 1.00
N LYS A 25 3.65 -5.76 0.76
CA LYS A 25 3.07 -5.72 -0.59
C LYS A 25 2.85 -4.29 -1.05
N THR A 26 2.74 -4.12 -2.36
CA THR A 26 2.40 -2.87 -3.02
C THR A 26 1.04 -2.98 -3.68
N GLY A 27 0.27 -1.90 -3.66
CA GLY A 27 -1.01 -1.81 -4.34
C GLY A 27 -1.29 -0.40 -4.82
N GLU A 28 -2.37 -0.25 -5.57
CA GLU A 28 -2.82 1.02 -6.13
C GLU A 28 -4.00 1.55 -5.33
N VAL A 29 -4.00 2.86 -5.08
CA VAL A 29 -5.09 3.52 -4.35
C VAL A 29 -6.30 3.70 -5.26
N LEU A 30 -7.41 3.04 -4.92
CA LEU A 30 -8.68 3.20 -5.64
C LEU A 30 -9.58 4.29 -5.06
N GLY A 31 -9.29 4.78 -3.85
CA GLY A 31 -10.03 5.89 -3.26
C GLY A 31 -9.90 5.94 -1.75
N GLU A 32 -10.69 6.80 -1.13
CA GLU A 32 -10.70 7.07 0.30
C GLU A 32 -12.14 7.12 0.82
N THR A 33 -12.34 6.75 2.08
CA THR A 33 -13.65 6.85 2.73
C THR A 33 -13.54 7.01 4.24
N SER A 34 -14.69 7.28 4.85
CA SER A 34 -14.85 7.38 6.30
C SER A 34 -15.57 6.16 6.84
N PRO A 35 -14.90 5.31 7.65
CA PRO A 35 -15.48 4.06 8.12
C PRO A 35 -16.66 4.28 9.07
N SER A 36 -16.77 5.40 9.80
CA SER A 36 -17.97 5.70 10.60
C SER A 36 -19.20 5.97 9.74
N SER A 37 -19.03 6.42 8.49
CA SER A 37 -20.14 6.66 7.57
C SER A 37 -20.52 5.43 6.74
N THR A 38 -19.54 4.60 6.38
CA THR A 38 -19.74 3.46 5.46
C THR A 38 -19.79 2.11 6.17
N GLY A 39 -19.18 1.98 7.35
CA GLY A 39 -19.08 0.72 8.09
C GLY A 39 -18.15 -0.31 7.45
N VAL A 40 -17.18 0.11 6.63
CA VAL A 40 -16.21 -0.79 5.98
C VAL A 40 -15.24 -1.41 7.00
N THR A 41 -14.76 -2.62 6.70
CA THR A 41 -13.67 -3.25 7.48
C THR A 41 -12.33 -2.73 6.99
N TYR A 42 -11.49 -2.27 7.92
CA TYR A 42 -10.19 -1.69 7.63
C TYR A 42 -9.09 -2.22 8.56
N PHE A 43 -7.84 -2.03 8.14
CA PHE A 43 -6.65 -2.38 8.90
C PHE A 43 -6.03 -1.15 9.56
N GLY A 44 -5.64 -1.30 10.83
CA GLY A 44 -5.05 -0.24 11.65
C GLY A 44 -6.07 0.53 12.49
N ASP A 45 -5.62 1.63 13.09
CA ASP A 45 -6.41 2.45 14.01
C ASP A 45 -6.85 3.74 13.30
N ALA A 46 -8.13 3.83 12.92
CA ALA A 46 -8.68 4.96 12.17
C ALA A 46 -8.94 6.16 13.09
N LYS A 47 -7.88 6.72 13.68
CA LYS A 47 -7.94 7.86 14.62
C LYS A 47 -8.70 9.06 14.07
N ASP A 48 -8.60 9.28 12.76
CA ASP A 48 -9.20 10.40 12.04
C ASP A 48 -10.46 10.00 11.25
N ASP A 49 -11.03 8.82 11.52
CA ASP A 49 -12.17 8.27 10.75
C ASP A 49 -11.91 8.32 9.23
N TYR A 50 -10.71 7.90 8.84
CA TYR A 50 -10.22 8.04 7.49
C TYR A 50 -9.44 6.79 7.08
N VAL A 51 -9.85 6.18 5.97
CA VAL A 51 -9.25 4.97 5.41
C VAL A 51 -9.16 5.06 3.90
N ILE A 52 -8.18 4.37 3.34
CA ILE A 52 -7.82 4.38 1.93
C ILE A 52 -8.00 2.97 1.37
N ASN A 53 -8.71 2.85 0.25
CA ASN A 53 -8.86 1.61 -0.49
C ASN A 53 -7.61 1.38 -1.32
N VAL A 54 -6.99 0.22 -1.12
CA VAL A 54 -5.83 -0.21 -1.89
C VAL A 54 -6.17 -1.53 -2.57
N ALA A 55 -6.10 -1.54 -3.89
CA ALA A 55 -6.24 -2.73 -4.70
C ALA A 55 -4.89 -3.37 -4.97
N PHE A 56 -4.87 -4.70 -4.86
CA PHE A 56 -3.71 -5.52 -5.18
C PHE A 56 -3.97 -6.26 -6.48
N GLU A 57 -2.93 -6.40 -7.29
CA GLU A 57 -3.02 -7.13 -8.56
C GLU A 57 -3.13 -8.64 -8.30
N GLU A 58 -2.38 -9.16 -7.31
CA GLU A 58 -2.38 -10.58 -6.94
C GLU A 58 -2.29 -10.80 -5.40
N PRO A 59 -3.35 -11.33 -4.75
CA PRO A 59 -4.68 -11.62 -5.32
C PRO A 59 -5.40 -10.34 -5.74
N ASN A 60 -6.25 -10.42 -6.78
CA ASN A 60 -7.12 -9.32 -7.22
C ASN A 60 -8.19 -9.04 -6.15
N ALA A 61 -7.77 -8.32 -5.13
CA ALA A 61 -8.51 -8.04 -3.93
C ALA A 61 -8.21 -6.60 -3.50
N GLU A 62 -9.22 -5.97 -2.93
CA GLU A 62 -9.14 -4.62 -2.39
C GLU A 62 -9.30 -4.67 -0.88
N TYR A 63 -8.52 -3.86 -0.19
CA TYR A 63 -8.56 -3.75 1.26
C TYR A 63 -8.46 -2.30 1.68
N TRP A 64 -9.10 -1.97 2.80
CA TRP A 64 -9.07 -0.63 3.37
C TRP A 64 -7.99 -0.54 4.44
N PHE A 65 -7.14 0.47 4.35
CA PHE A 65 -6.07 0.72 5.30
C PHE A 65 -6.14 2.14 5.82
N THR A 66 -5.70 2.29 7.06
CA THR A 66 -5.39 3.62 7.58
C THR A 66 -4.13 4.17 6.90
N PRO A 67 -4.04 5.50 6.70
CA PRO A 67 -2.87 6.11 6.06
C PRO A 67 -1.56 5.85 6.84
N ASP A 68 -1.65 5.58 8.14
CA ASP A 68 -0.50 5.23 8.99
C ASP A 68 0.13 3.89 8.63
N LEU A 69 -0.62 3.01 7.93
CA LEU A 69 -0.13 1.73 7.42
C LEU A 69 0.27 1.77 5.95
N LEU A 70 0.24 2.95 5.32
CA LEU A 70 0.53 3.12 3.89
C LEU A 70 1.75 4.03 3.70
N GLU A 71 2.70 3.55 2.91
CA GLU A 71 3.86 4.32 2.48
C GLU A 71 3.75 4.63 0.99
N LEU A 72 3.67 5.91 0.64
CA LEU A 72 3.50 6.33 -0.75
C LEU A 72 4.80 6.14 -1.54
N LEU A 73 4.75 5.34 -2.59
CA LEU A 73 5.86 5.09 -3.50
C LEU A 73 5.83 6.12 -4.63
N ASN A 74 6.47 7.27 -4.39
CA ASN A 74 6.71 8.24 -5.46
C ASN A 74 7.75 7.68 -6.44
N GLU A 75 7.44 7.72 -7.75
CA GLU A 75 8.38 7.31 -8.80
C GLU A 75 9.50 8.37 -9.02
N ASP A 76 9.45 9.49 -8.30
CA ASP A 76 10.44 10.56 -8.35
C ASP A 76 11.47 10.47 -7.20
N SER A 77 12.61 9.87 -7.55
CA SER A 77 13.96 10.33 -7.16
C SER A 77 14.47 10.14 -5.71
N LYS A 78 15.39 9.16 -5.60
CA LYS A 78 16.59 9.11 -4.74
C LYS A 78 16.46 9.44 -3.23
N THR A 79 16.59 8.37 -2.44
CA THR A 79 17.46 8.25 -1.24
C THR A 79 17.43 9.39 -0.22
N ASP A 80 16.79 9.17 0.93
CA ASP A 80 17.45 8.94 2.24
C ASP A 80 16.40 8.93 3.36
N THR A 81 16.25 7.79 4.03
CA THR A 81 16.19 7.73 5.51
C THR A 81 16.08 6.26 5.95
N ALA A 82 17.05 5.86 6.75
CA ALA A 82 17.20 4.50 7.25
C ALA A 82 16.12 4.15 8.29
N THR A 83 15.39 3.05 8.09
CA THR A 83 15.04 2.11 9.18
C THR A 83 14.91 0.68 8.61
N LYS A 84 15.84 -0.19 9.02
CA LYS A 84 15.93 -1.64 8.73
C LYS A 84 14.64 -2.36 9.17
N LYS A 85 14.08 -3.45 8.63
CA LYS A 85 14.42 -4.58 7.73
C LYS A 85 13.07 -4.95 7.06
N SER A 86 12.96 -5.27 5.78
CA SER A 86 13.29 -6.61 5.27
C SER A 86 13.34 -6.58 3.74
N GLN A 87 14.31 -7.35 3.28
CA GLN A 87 14.72 -7.63 1.93
C GLN A 87 13.57 -8.31 1.14
N SER A 88 13.19 -7.74 0.00
CA SER A 88 12.70 -8.51 -1.16
C SER A 88 12.97 -7.70 -2.41
N VAL A 89 14.12 -8.01 -3.01
CA VAL A 89 14.50 -7.61 -4.36
C VAL A 89 13.44 -8.15 -5.32
N SER A 90 12.75 -7.26 -6.03
CA SER A 90 12.20 -7.54 -7.35
C SER A 90 12.65 -6.41 -8.27
N GLU A 91 13.95 -6.42 -8.59
CA GLU A 91 14.47 -5.63 -9.69
C GLU A 91 13.97 -6.21 -11.01
N LYS A 92 12.94 -5.53 -11.52
CA LYS A 92 12.58 -5.30 -12.92
C LYS A 92 13.50 -5.96 -13.95
N ASN A 93 12.91 -6.82 -14.80
CA ASN A 93 13.36 -6.95 -16.19
C ASN A 93 12.17 -7.17 -17.15
N TRP A 94 11.23 -6.22 -17.14
CA TRP A 94 10.05 -6.17 -18.02
C TRP A 94 10.31 -5.42 -19.35
N TRP A 95 11.57 -5.28 -19.78
CA TRP A 95 11.92 -4.72 -21.10
C TRP A 95 12.51 -5.77 -22.05
N GLN A 96 12.69 -7.01 -21.60
CA GLN A 96 13.24 -8.10 -22.39
C GLN A 96 12.16 -8.87 -23.19
N PHE A 97 10.88 -8.59 -22.97
CA PHE A 97 9.77 -9.36 -23.57
C PHE A 97 9.23 -8.81 -24.91
N TRP A 98 9.69 -7.64 -25.38
CA TRP A 98 9.22 -7.02 -26.65
C TRP A 98 10.27 -7.00 -27.77
N LYS A 99 11.14 -8.02 -27.81
CA LYS A 99 11.93 -8.35 -29.00
C LYS A 99 11.78 -9.83 -29.32
N GLN A 100 10.78 -10.15 -30.14
CA GLN A 100 10.93 -11.04 -31.31
C GLN A 100 9.70 -10.99 -32.19
#